data_AF-A0A543E0H3-F1
#
_entry.id   AF-A0A543E0H3-F1
#
_cell.length_a   1.000
_cell.length_b   1.000
_cell.length_c   1.000
_cell.angle_alpha   90.00
_cell.angle_beta   90.00
_cell.angle_gamma   90.00
#
_symmetry.space_group_name_H-M   'P 1'
#
loop_
_entity.id
_entity.type
_entity.pdbx_description
1 polymer ?
#
loop_
_entity_poly.entity_id
_entity_poly.type
_entity_poly.pdbx_seq_one_letter_code
_entity_poly.pdbx_strand_id
1 'polypeptide(L)'
;MRGGGVDVCLRRRPASRSRLRSGDGTAGWHFGVGRYRGDELAWFRLTSLRPGPTVVVDRTELEIVDRRTPANPEAYVIPHGASVLLCRIRGVELELAMAPGVLTGFLSWVEATPPGRTGYRQAS
;
A
#
# COMPACT_ATOMS: atom_id res chain seq x y z
N MET A 1 13.30 -17.45 -8.95
CA MET A 1 12.50 -16.21 -8.87
C MET A 1 12.73 -15.59 -7.50
N ARG A 2 13.66 -14.62 -7.38
CA ARG A 2 13.97 -13.93 -6.11
C ARG A 2 14.08 -12.42 -6.36
N GLY A 3 12.99 -11.81 -6.81
CA GLY A 3 12.83 -10.35 -6.80
C GLY A 3 11.81 -10.04 -5.73
N GLY A 4 12.25 -9.62 -4.53
CA GLY A 4 11.45 -9.47 -3.31
C GLY A 4 10.38 -8.38 -3.34
N GLY A 5 9.51 -8.41 -4.34
CA GLY A 5 8.33 -7.56 -4.46
C GLY A 5 7.04 -8.35 -4.22
N VAL A 6 6.02 -7.66 -3.76
CA VAL A 6 4.67 -8.20 -3.52
C VAL A 6 3.65 -7.46 -4.37
N ASP A 7 2.67 -8.17 -4.91
CA ASP A 7 1.63 -7.55 -5.72
C ASP A 7 0.65 -6.77 -4.83
N VAL A 8 0.49 -5.48 -5.14
CA VAL A 8 -0.37 -4.56 -4.39
C VAL A 8 -1.09 -3.66 -5.37
N CYS A 9 -2.42 -3.61 -5.30
CA CYS A 9 -3.17 -2.59 -6.04
C CYS A 9 -3.32 -1.33 -5.19
N LEU A 10 -3.26 -0.16 -5.82
CA LEU A 10 -3.34 1.13 -5.13
C LEU A 10 -4.35 2.05 -5.78
N ARG A 11 -5.18 2.70 -4.96
CA ARG A 11 -6.10 3.78 -5.36
C ARG A 11 -5.83 5.04 -4.53
N ARG A 12 -5.36 6.12 -5.18
CA ARG A 12 -4.97 7.38 -4.50
C ARG A 12 -6.14 8.23 -3.99
N ARG A 13 -7.35 8.02 -4.50
CA ARG A 13 -8.55 8.73 -4.08
C ARG A 13 -9.54 7.70 -3.56
N PRO A 14 -9.69 7.57 -2.23
CA PRO A 14 -10.58 6.58 -1.67
C PRO A 14 -12.01 6.72 -2.18
N ALA A 15 -12.72 5.60 -2.35
CA ALA A 15 -14.10 5.61 -2.81
C ALA A 15 -15.00 6.51 -1.94
N SER A 16 -14.78 6.55 -0.62
CA SER A 16 -15.52 7.39 0.33
C SER A 16 -15.44 8.90 0.02
N ARG A 17 -14.35 9.36 -0.61
CA ARG A 17 -14.14 10.77 -1.00
C ARG A 17 -14.52 11.05 -2.45
N SER A 18 -14.78 10.03 -3.27
CA SER A 18 -15.17 10.23 -4.66
C SER A 18 -16.62 10.69 -4.74
N ARG A 19 -16.84 12.00 -4.98
CA ARG A 19 -18.17 12.56 -5.24
C ARG A 19 -18.77 12.15 -6.59
N LEU A 20 -17.97 11.55 -7.46
CA LEU A 20 -18.45 10.96 -8.70
C LEU A 20 -19.24 9.71 -8.35
N ARG A 21 -20.57 9.81 -8.40
CA ARG A 21 -21.52 8.69 -8.54
C ARG A 21 -21.32 7.93 -9.86
N SER A 22 -20.13 7.94 -10.45
CA SER A 22 -19.81 7.00 -11.50
C SER A 22 -19.87 5.63 -10.84
N GLY A 23 -20.90 4.84 -11.16
CA GLY A 23 -21.16 3.50 -10.64
C GLY A 23 -20.09 2.47 -10.99
N ASP A 24 -18.87 2.93 -11.26
CA ASP A 24 -17.73 2.15 -11.64
C ASP A 24 -16.81 2.07 -10.42
N GLY A 25 -17.19 1.19 -9.47
CA GLY A 25 -16.41 0.93 -8.25
C GLY A 25 -14.97 0.48 -8.55
N THR A 26 -14.70 0.11 -9.81
CA THR A 26 -13.39 -0.25 -10.36
C THR A 26 -12.46 0.96 -10.62
N ALA A 27 -13.00 2.17 -10.73
CA ALA A 27 -12.24 3.33 -11.16
C ALA A 27 -11.12 3.71 -10.18
N GLY A 28 -9.96 4.07 -10.74
CA GLY A 28 -8.83 4.62 -9.98
C GLY A 28 -7.89 3.59 -9.34
N TRP A 29 -8.19 2.30 -9.42
CA TRP A 29 -7.26 1.24 -9.07
C TRP A 29 -6.12 1.14 -10.08
N HIS A 30 -4.91 0.94 -9.57
CA HIS A 30 -3.73 0.71 -10.37
C HIS A 30 -2.97 -0.50 -9.84
N PHE A 31 -2.55 -1.39 -10.73
CA PHE A 31 -1.70 -2.52 -10.38
C PHE A 31 -0.24 -2.09 -10.24
N GLY A 32 0.45 -2.71 -9.29
CA GLY A 32 1.84 -2.42 -9.00
C GLY A 32 2.48 -3.46 -8.11
N VAL A 33 3.78 -3.28 -7.91
CA VAL A 33 4.61 -4.12 -7.06
C VAL A 33 5.13 -3.27 -5.91
N GLY A 34 4.85 -3.69 -4.68
CA GLY A 34 5.43 -3.15 -3.47
C GLY A 34 6.76 -3.82 -3.15
N ARG A 35 7.78 -3.06 -2.75
CA ARG A 35 9.07 -3.57 -2.29
C ARG A 35 9.41 -2.97 -0.92
N TYR A 36 9.63 -3.83 0.07
CA TYR A 36 10.05 -3.41 1.41
C TYR A 36 11.52 -3.00 1.43
N ARG A 37 11.83 -1.90 2.12
CA ARG A 37 13.16 -1.32 2.32
C ARG A 37 13.26 -0.69 3.70
N GLY A 38 13.61 -1.48 4.71
CA GLY A 38 13.62 -1.02 6.10
C GLY A 38 12.24 -0.50 6.51
N ASP A 39 12.14 0.80 6.77
CA ASP A 39 10.90 1.47 7.20
C ASP A 39 10.00 1.89 6.03
N GLU A 40 10.39 1.63 4.78
CA GLU A 40 9.62 2.03 3.59
C GLU A 40 9.04 0.84 2.81
N LEU A 41 7.81 1.01 2.33
CA LEU A 41 7.25 0.23 1.24
C LEU A 41 7.21 1.09 -0.03
N ALA A 42 8.14 0.80 -0.94
CA ALA A 42 8.23 1.45 -2.23
C ALA A 42 7.31 0.74 -3.24
N TRP A 43 6.28 1.43 -3.72
CA TRP A 43 5.30 0.89 -4.67
C TRP A 43 5.53 1.41 -6.08
N PHE A 44 5.65 0.48 -7.03
CA PHE A 44 5.93 0.74 -8.44
C PHE A 44 4.70 0.38 -9.27
N ARG A 45 4.11 1.37 -9.96
CA ARG A 45 2.99 1.14 -10.86
C ARG A 45 3.46 0.39 -12.11
N LEU A 46 2.76 -0.67 -12.51
CA LEU A 46 3.10 -1.46 -13.71
C LEU A 46 2.96 -0.66 -15.02
N THR A 47 2.02 0.28 -15.08
CA THR A 47 1.76 1.13 -16.26
C THR A 47 2.50 2.48 -16.23
N SER A 48 3.45 2.69 -15.30
CA SER A 48 4.24 3.92 -15.24
C SER A 48 5.52 3.80 -16.06
N LEU A 49 5.79 4.81 -16.90
CA LEU A 49 7.05 4.94 -17.65
C LEU A 49 8.13 5.74 -16.89
N ARG A 50 7.82 6.26 -15.71
CA ARG A 50 8.77 7.05 -14.91
C ARG A 50 9.75 6.13 -14.18
N PRO A 51 11.06 6.45 -14.17
CA PRO A 51 12.01 5.72 -13.33
C PRO A 51 11.73 6.01 -11.85
N GLY A 52 11.59 4.95 -11.05
CA GLY A 52 11.42 5.04 -9.60
C GLY A 52 10.03 4.67 -9.07
N PRO A 53 9.85 4.67 -7.73
CA PRO A 53 8.58 4.34 -7.11
C PRO A 53 7.53 5.40 -7.40
N THR A 54 6.29 4.96 -7.66
CA THR A 54 5.14 5.84 -7.86
C THR A 54 4.57 6.33 -6.53
N VAL A 55 4.65 5.51 -5.47
CA VAL A 55 4.28 5.87 -4.10
C VAL A 55 5.32 5.25 -3.17
N VAL A 56 5.72 5.98 -2.13
CA VAL A 56 6.52 5.46 -1.03
C VAL A 56 5.68 5.60 0.23
N VAL A 57 5.58 4.52 1.00
CA VAL A 57 4.86 4.47 2.26
C VAL A 57 5.88 4.30 3.37
N ASP A 58 6.06 5.32 4.19
CA ASP A 58 6.83 5.24 5.42
C ASP A 58 5.95 4.65 6.52
N ARG A 59 6.35 3.52 7.12
CA ARG A 59 5.55 2.88 8.16
C ARG A 59 5.41 3.73 9.43
N THR A 60 6.35 4.62 9.69
CA THR A 60 6.32 5.49 10.87
C THR A 60 5.29 6.61 10.75
N GLU A 61 4.81 6.86 9.53
CA GLU A 61 3.80 7.89 9.21
C GLU A 61 2.52 7.29 8.63
N LEU A 62 2.44 5.96 8.59
CA LEU A 62 1.31 5.21 8.06
C LEU A 62 0.32 4.90 9.17
N GLU A 63 -0.94 5.27 8.95
CA GLU A 63 -2.07 4.84 9.74
C GLU A 63 -2.98 3.94 8.90
N ILE A 64 -3.38 2.78 9.43
CA ILE A 64 -4.46 1.98 8.85
C ILE A 64 -5.76 2.46 9.49
N VAL A 65 -6.58 3.14 8.69
CA VAL A 65 -7.82 3.80 9.14
C VAL A 65 -8.99 2.83 9.15
N ASP A 66 -9.08 1.98 8.12
CA ASP A 66 -10.18 1.02 7.96
C ASP A 66 -9.73 -0.19 7.14
N ARG A 67 -10.43 -1.31 7.28
CA ARG A 67 -10.23 -2.52 6.51
C ARG A 67 -11.58 -3.11 6.12
N ARG A 68 -11.74 -3.39 4.82
CA ARG A 68 -12.97 -3.95 4.26
C ARG A 68 -12.69 -5.03 3.21
N THR A 69 -13.74 -5.76 2.88
CA THR A 69 -13.76 -6.58 1.66
C THR A 69 -13.96 -5.68 0.43
N PRO A 70 -13.50 -6.13 -0.75
CA PRO A 70 -13.78 -5.46 -2.01
C PRO A 70 -15.28 -5.37 -2.23
N ALA A 71 -15.76 -4.24 -2.76
CA ALA A 71 -17.12 -4.18 -3.26
C ALA A 71 -17.27 -5.08 -4.51
N ASN A 72 -18.49 -5.50 -4.83
CA ASN A 72 -18.74 -6.42 -5.96
C ASN A 72 -18.08 -5.97 -7.29
N PRO A 73 -18.14 -4.68 -7.70
CA PRO A 73 -17.44 -4.24 -8.90
C PRO A 73 -15.90 -4.30 -8.76
N GLU A 74 -15.37 -3.99 -7.58
CA GLU A 74 -13.93 -3.99 -7.31
C GLU A 74 -13.33 -5.39 -7.42
N ALA A 75 -14.09 -6.44 -7.05
CA ALA A 75 -13.66 -7.84 -7.10
C ALA A 75 -13.24 -8.32 -8.48
N TYR A 76 -13.67 -7.64 -9.56
CA TYR A 76 -13.26 -7.94 -10.93
C TYR A 76 -11.91 -7.32 -11.34
N VAL A 77 -11.42 -6.32 -10.58
CA VAL A 77 -10.22 -5.54 -10.94
C VAL A 77 -9.11 -5.57 -9.89
N ILE A 78 -9.28 -6.27 -8.77
CA ILE A 78 -8.24 -6.49 -7.78
C ILE A 78 -8.09 -7.98 -7.47
N PRO A 79 -6.99 -8.44 -6.85
CA PRO A 79 -6.75 -9.86 -6.60
C PRO A 79 -7.90 -10.53 -5.84
N HIS A 80 -8.20 -11.78 -6.20
CA HIS A 80 -9.24 -12.54 -5.52
C HIS A 80 -8.92 -12.72 -4.03
N GLY A 81 -9.93 -12.54 -3.17
CA GLY A 81 -9.76 -12.62 -1.72
C GLY A 81 -8.91 -11.49 -1.12
N ALA A 82 -8.62 -10.42 -1.88
CA ALA A 82 -7.91 -9.27 -1.36
C ALA A 82 -8.70 -8.60 -0.23
N SER A 83 -8.00 -8.05 0.76
CA SER A 83 -8.57 -7.03 1.65
C SER A 83 -8.21 -5.65 1.13
N VAL A 84 -9.16 -4.72 1.21
CA VAL A 84 -8.92 -3.29 0.93
C VAL A 84 -8.65 -2.57 2.24
N LEU A 85 -7.47 -1.97 2.36
CA LEU A 85 -7.08 -1.13 3.48
C LEU A 85 -7.24 0.34 3.08
N LEU A 86 -7.91 1.12 3.91
CA LEU A 86 -7.82 2.57 3.87
C LEU A 86 -6.63 2.99 4.72
N CYS A 87 -5.65 3.61 4.10
CA CYS A 87 -4.44 4.09 4.74
C CYS A 87 -4.40 5.62 4.71
N ARG A 88 -3.83 6.22 5.76
CA ARG A 88 -3.50 7.64 5.80
C ARG A 88 -1.99 7.78 5.98
N ILE A 89 -1.37 8.61 5.15
CA ILE A 89 0.08 8.86 5.15
C ILE A 89 0.26 10.37 5.08
N ARG A 90 0.87 10.98 6.10
CA ARG A 90 1.02 12.44 6.20
C ARG A 90 -0.27 13.21 5.90
N GLY A 91 -1.41 12.73 6.42
CA GLY A 91 -2.73 13.33 6.19
C GLY A 91 -3.39 13.03 4.83
N VAL A 92 -2.69 12.36 3.92
CA VAL A 92 -3.23 11.95 2.61
C VAL A 92 -3.76 10.52 2.71
N GLU A 93 -5.03 10.33 2.33
CA GLU A 93 -5.64 9.00 2.31
C GLU A 93 -5.48 8.32 0.95
N LEU A 94 -5.20 7.02 0.99
CA LEU A 94 -5.16 6.12 -0.16
C LEU A 94 -5.70 4.75 0.22
N GLU A 95 -6.07 3.94 -0.74
CA GLU A 95 -6.42 2.54 -0.51
C GLU A 95 -5.38 1.59 -1.11
N LEU A 96 -5.11 0.51 -0.39
CA LEU A 96 -4.28 -0.61 -0.81
C LEU A 96 -5.13 -1.88 -0.85
N ALA A 97 -5.07 -2.64 -1.93
CA ALA A 97 -5.66 -3.97 -1.98
C ALA A 97 -4.56 -5.03 -2.03
N MET A 98 -4.61 -5.97 -1.09
CA MET A 98 -3.60 -7.01 -0.90
C MET A 98 -4.24 -8.37 -0.74
N ALA A 99 -3.70 -9.37 -1.43
CA ALA A 99 -4.05 -10.77 -1.19
C ALA A 99 -3.66 -11.19 0.24
N PRO A 100 -4.28 -12.23 0.83
CA PRO A 100 -4.08 -12.58 2.24
C PRO A 100 -2.62 -12.73 2.67
N GLY A 101 -1.78 -13.41 1.87
CA GLY A 101 -0.36 -13.58 2.20
C GLY A 101 0.44 -12.27 2.17
N VAL A 102 0.13 -11.38 1.23
CA VAL A 102 0.77 -10.05 1.13
C VAL A 102 0.34 -9.17 2.31
N LEU A 103 -0.94 -9.24 2.66
CA LEU A 103 -1.50 -8.50 3.79
C LEU A 103 -0.85 -8.90 5.11
N THR A 104 -0.70 -10.20 5.38
CA THR A 104 -0.03 -10.68 6.59
C THR A 104 1.37 -10.10 6.70
N GLY A 105 2.16 -10.16 5.62
CA GLY A 105 3.51 -9.58 5.59
C GLY A 105 3.52 -8.07 5.79
N PHE A 106 2.55 -7.37 5.20
CA PHE A 106 2.39 -5.92 5.38
C PHE A 106 2.08 -5.55 6.84
N LEU A 107 1.12 -6.23 7.48
CA LEU A 107 0.78 -5.97 8.88
C LEU A 107 1.96 -6.28 9.80
N SER A 108 2.65 -7.40 9.59
CA SER A 108 3.86 -7.71 10.35
C SER A 108 4.96 -6.64 10.17
N TRP A 109 5.10 -6.06 8.98
CA TRP A 109 6.05 -4.98 8.73
C TRP A 109 5.66 -3.66 9.41
N VAL A 110 4.36 -3.34 9.46
CA VAL A 110 3.84 -2.18 10.20
C VAL A 110 4.06 -2.35 11.70
N GLU A 111 3.80 -3.54 12.23
CA GLU A 111 3.90 -3.85 13.67
C GLU A 111 5.34 -4.05 14.15
N ALA A 112 6.29 -4.34 13.23
CA ALA A 112 7.68 -4.57 13.60
C ALA A 112 8.29 -3.30 14.23
N THR A 113 8.87 -3.43 15.43
CA THR A 113 9.59 -2.33 16.08
C THR A 113 10.76 -1.85 15.20
N PRO A 114 10.93 -0.53 14.98
CA PRO A 114 12.12 0.00 14.33
C PRO A 114 13.38 -0.46 15.08
N PRO A 115 14.43 -0.94 14.40
CA PRO A 115 15.72 -1.15 15.05
C PRO A 115 16.11 0.20 15.68
N GLY A 116 16.32 0.21 17.00
CA GLY A 116 16.46 1.42 17.79
C GLY A 116 17.42 2.42 17.14
N ARG A 117 17.10 3.72 17.22
CA ARG A 117 17.97 4.85 16.86
C ARG A 117 19.15 4.94 17.84
N THR A 118 19.89 3.86 18.04
CA THR A 118 21.12 3.85 18.81
C THR A 118 22.20 4.43 17.93
N GLY A 119 22.31 5.76 17.96
CA GLY A 119 23.48 6.47 17.48
C GLY A 119 24.70 6.02 18.29
N TYR A 120 25.46 5.05 17.76
CA TYR A 120 26.84 4.90 18.18
C TYR A 120 27.61 6.09 17.61
N ARG A 121 27.69 7.15 18.42
CA ARG A 121 28.73 8.16 18.28
C ARG A 121 30.05 7.45 18.56
N GLN A 122 30.76 7.00 17.52
CA GLN A 122 32.19 6.73 17.66
C GLN A 122 32.84 8.06 18.07
N ALA A 123 33.25 8.14 19.34
CA ALA A 123 34.26 9.10 19.74
C ALA A 123 35.60 8.54 19.26
N SER A 124 36.31 9.34 18.46
CA SER A 124 37.73 9.17 18.16
C SER A 124 38.58 9.62 19.34
#